data_AF-A0A6H5HXG5-F1
#
_entry.id   AF-A0A6H5HXG5-F1
#
_cell.length_a   1.000
_cell.length_b   1.000
_cell.length_c   1.000
_cell.angle_alpha   90.00
_cell.angle_beta   90.00
_cell.angle_gamma   90.00
#
_symmetry.space_group_name_H-M   'P 1'
#
loop_
_entity.id
_entity.type
_entity.pdbx_description
1 polymer ?
#
loop_
_entity_poly.entity_id
_entity_poly.type
_entity_poly.pdbx_seq_one_letter_code
_entity_poly.pdbx_strand_id
1 'polypeptide(L)'
;MLAPRSLEESASPQARAPEISDLGRPPVHRFTTAARICLGHRGITCAGDDGHEARRHILRGPGSDPTRRTRRQRNGPHREYGRSTRSSGASRARSRPRRPRSRRRWPGGRCACTTRSPSMTIREADKANRVAGALLGLMPNIGGPRSSRCRLYASVVDSILLYGAPAWSEAAKTHNYVRRAASIHRRACLRVICGFCSILHEASYVLASIPPLELLINERSRLYHRRLENVGSEERGRTIEKWQAQWARSTKGRWTHRLIPNIIAWIEKRHGEVNYHLTQLLTGHGCFRSYLCRTNNDTSDRCPACSLAVEDAEHVIFHCPRFAEEIGVLHRLSRGLLEPETLEGFMLDAKPNWLEVSSFERARRR
;
A
#
# COMPACT_ATOMS: atom_id res chain seq x y z
N MET A 1 -74.22 -3.96 44.93
CA MET A 1 -74.04 -4.56 46.27
C MET A 1 -73.06 -5.72 46.14
N LEU A 2 -72.06 -5.75 47.04
CA LEU A 2 -71.12 -6.83 47.37
C LEU A 2 -70.00 -7.15 46.35
N ALA A 3 -68.76 -6.82 46.79
CA ALA A 3 -67.48 -7.34 46.29
C ALA A 3 -67.31 -8.84 46.66
N PRO A 4 -66.23 -9.58 46.27
CA PRO A 4 -64.91 -9.36 46.92
C PRO A 4 -63.61 -9.83 46.20
N ARG A 5 -62.48 -9.39 46.80
CA ARG A 5 -61.18 -10.07 47.06
C ARG A 5 -60.03 -10.08 46.03
N SER A 6 -59.13 -9.11 46.24
CA SER A 6 -57.67 -9.22 46.49
C SER A 6 -56.96 -10.59 46.44
N LEU A 7 -55.80 -10.63 45.77
CA LEU A 7 -54.51 -11.31 46.12
C LEU A 7 -53.46 -10.77 45.11
N GLU A 8 -52.52 -9.91 45.51
CA GLU A 8 -51.18 -10.19 46.03
C GLU A 8 -50.07 -9.97 44.99
N GLU A 9 -49.10 -9.18 45.44
CA GLU A 9 -47.91 -8.65 44.80
C GLU A 9 -46.78 -9.68 44.90
N SER A 10 -46.10 -10.01 43.79
CA SER A 10 -44.82 -10.73 43.88
C SER A 10 -43.88 -10.42 42.71
N ALA A 11 -42.62 -10.26 43.08
CA ALA A 11 -41.56 -9.58 42.37
C ALA A 11 -40.81 -10.44 41.34
N SER A 12 -40.14 -9.76 40.41
CA SER A 12 -39.19 -10.27 39.43
C SER A 12 -38.08 -11.18 40.01
N PRO A 13 -37.73 -12.27 39.33
CA PRO A 13 -36.42 -12.91 39.47
C PRO A 13 -35.47 -12.51 38.34
N GLN A 14 -34.30 -12.02 38.74
CA GLN A 14 -33.13 -11.77 37.90
C GLN A 14 -32.63 -13.07 37.25
N ALA A 15 -32.46 -13.09 35.93
CA ALA A 15 -31.82 -14.18 35.21
C ALA A 15 -30.30 -14.14 35.40
N ARG A 16 -29.74 -15.19 36.02
CA ARG A 16 -28.29 -15.43 36.15
C ARG A 16 -27.67 -15.81 34.81
N ALA A 17 -26.50 -15.25 34.52
CA ALA A 17 -25.64 -15.65 33.41
C ALA A 17 -25.04 -17.05 33.66
N PRO A 18 -24.82 -17.87 32.61
CA PRO A 18 -24.14 -19.14 32.77
C PRO A 18 -22.62 -18.98 32.84
N GLU A 19 -22.01 -19.67 33.79
CA GLU A 19 -20.57 -19.93 33.89
C GLU A 19 -20.10 -20.76 32.68
N ILE A 20 -19.02 -20.32 32.02
CA ILE A 20 -18.34 -21.08 30.97
C ILE A 20 -17.02 -21.56 31.56
N SER A 21 -17.04 -22.80 32.06
CA SER A 21 -15.87 -23.59 32.44
C SER A 21 -15.58 -24.60 31.31
N ASP A 22 -14.29 -24.79 31.02
CA ASP A 22 -13.71 -25.85 30.18
C ASP A 22 -14.06 -25.91 28.68
N LEU A 23 -13.20 -25.26 27.88
CA LEU A 23 -12.81 -25.80 26.57
C LEU A 23 -11.28 -25.79 26.46
N GLY A 24 -10.75 -27.00 26.26
CA GLY A 24 -9.34 -27.32 26.25
C GLY A 24 -8.51 -26.56 25.21
N ARG A 25 -7.26 -26.35 25.59
CA ARG A 25 -6.20 -25.68 24.84
C ARG A 25 -5.82 -26.51 23.59
N PRO A 26 -5.91 -25.98 22.35
CA PRO A 26 -5.40 -26.67 21.18
C PRO A 26 -3.87 -26.59 21.11
N PRO A 27 -3.20 -27.56 20.47
CA PRO A 27 -1.74 -27.69 20.51
C PRO A 27 -1.04 -26.57 19.75
N VAL A 28 0.01 -26.03 20.38
CA VAL A 28 1.00 -25.13 19.79
C VAL A 28 1.83 -25.89 18.76
N HIS A 29 1.43 -25.84 17.48
CA HIS A 29 2.30 -26.23 16.38
C HIS A 29 3.10 -25.03 15.87
N ARG A 30 4.41 -25.27 15.76
CA ARG A 30 5.48 -24.32 15.45
C ARG A 30 5.26 -23.68 14.06
N PHE A 31 5.12 -22.36 14.02
CA PHE A 31 5.26 -21.58 12.80
C PHE A 31 6.70 -21.63 12.30
N THR A 32 6.96 -22.38 11.22
CA THR A 32 8.20 -22.28 10.46
C THR A 32 8.12 -21.11 9.48
N THR A 33 8.84 -20.04 9.82
CA THR A 33 9.56 -19.11 8.94
C THR A 33 8.99 -18.83 7.53
N ALA A 34 8.00 -17.94 7.43
CA ALA A 34 7.66 -17.29 6.14
C ALA A 34 7.28 -15.80 6.29
N ALA A 35 7.77 -15.12 7.35
CA ALA A 35 7.44 -13.72 7.63
C ALA A 35 8.67 -12.85 7.95
N ARG A 36 9.85 -13.15 7.38
CA ARG A 36 11.08 -12.40 7.70
C ARG A 36 11.93 -11.89 6.53
N ILE A 37 11.40 -11.84 5.31
CA ILE A 37 12.13 -11.29 4.16
C ILE A 37 11.36 -10.12 3.55
N CYS A 38 11.42 -8.95 4.19
CA CYS A 38 11.17 -7.63 3.56
C CYS A 38 11.77 -6.45 4.36
N LEU A 39 12.67 -6.73 5.30
CA LEU A 39 13.51 -5.71 5.95
C LEU A 39 14.97 -6.15 5.80
N GLY A 40 15.45 -6.10 4.57
CA GLY A 40 16.84 -6.36 4.23
C GLY A 40 17.23 -5.50 3.03
N HIS A 41 17.94 -4.42 3.31
CA HIS A 41 18.61 -3.60 2.30
C HIS A 41 19.49 -4.49 1.40
N ARG A 42 19.08 -4.75 0.15
CA ARG A 42 19.98 -4.94 -0.99
C ARG A 42 19.33 -4.34 -2.23
N GLY A 43 20.07 -3.46 -2.89
CA GLY A 43 19.62 -2.72 -4.06
C GLY A 43 19.31 -3.66 -5.22
N ILE A 44 18.10 -3.55 -5.74
CA ILE A 44 17.78 -4.00 -7.09
C ILE A 44 17.92 -2.76 -7.95
N THR A 45 19.04 -2.68 -8.67
CA THR A 45 19.20 -1.77 -9.81
C THR A 45 18.27 -2.27 -10.91
N CYS A 46 17.28 -1.46 -11.29
CA CYS A 46 16.49 -1.70 -12.48
C CYS A 46 17.37 -1.44 -13.71
N ALA A 47 17.86 -2.49 -14.37
CA ALA A 47 18.44 -2.40 -15.70
C ALA A 47 17.30 -2.45 -16.73
N GLY A 48 17.34 -1.53 -17.69
CA GLY A 48 16.35 -1.37 -18.74
C GLY A 48 16.44 -2.46 -19.81
N ASP A 49 15.33 -2.60 -20.54
CA ASP A 49 15.22 -3.32 -21.78
C ASP A 49 16.18 -2.74 -22.82
N ASP A 50 16.99 -3.61 -23.44
CA ASP A 50 17.46 -3.46 -24.83
C ASP A 50 17.60 -4.86 -25.43
N GLY A 51 17.09 -5.01 -26.65
CA GLY A 51 16.94 -6.29 -27.34
C GLY A 51 18.15 -6.73 -28.16
N HIS A 52 18.00 -7.97 -28.64
CA HIS A 52 18.67 -8.64 -29.75
C HIS A 52 20.08 -9.26 -29.58
N GLU A 53 20.06 -10.58 -29.82
CA GLU A 53 21.01 -11.35 -30.64
C GLU A 53 22.26 -11.97 -29.98
N ALA A 54 22.21 -13.29 -29.72
CA ALA A 54 22.95 -14.29 -30.50
C ALA A 54 23.04 -15.63 -29.75
N ARG A 55 22.63 -16.70 -30.42
CA ARG A 55 22.84 -18.10 -30.04
C ARG A 55 24.34 -18.44 -30.02
N ARG A 56 24.76 -19.27 -29.08
CA ARG A 56 25.61 -20.46 -29.32
C ARG A 56 25.68 -21.37 -28.08
N HIS A 57 25.40 -22.65 -28.33
CA HIS A 57 25.58 -23.78 -27.42
C HIS A 57 27.05 -23.98 -27.03
N ILE A 58 27.32 -24.59 -25.87
CA ILE A 58 28.09 -25.85 -25.72
C ILE A 58 28.03 -26.34 -24.26
N LEU A 59 27.88 -27.65 -24.14
CA LEU A 59 27.70 -28.53 -23.00
C LEU A 59 28.88 -28.56 -22.00
N ARG A 60 28.59 -28.85 -20.72
CA ARG A 60 29.22 -29.93 -19.92
C ARG A 60 28.61 -30.01 -18.50
N GLY A 61 28.13 -31.20 -18.13
CA GLY A 61 27.93 -31.64 -16.73
C GLY A 61 29.16 -32.42 -16.21
N PRO A 62 29.02 -33.31 -15.21
CA PRO A 62 29.17 -33.01 -13.78
C PRO A 62 30.21 -33.89 -13.05
N GLY A 63 30.44 -33.62 -11.75
CA GLY A 63 31.20 -34.45 -10.78
C GLY A 63 32.18 -33.61 -9.98
N SER A 64 32.50 -33.80 -8.70
CA SER A 64 32.11 -34.77 -7.65
C SER A 64 32.72 -34.24 -6.32
N ASP A 65 32.08 -34.54 -5.19
CA ASP A 65 32.50 -34.31 -3.79
C ASP A 65 33.70 -35.21 -3.38
N PRO A 66 34.28 -35.23 -2.15
CA PRO A 66 34.48 -34.23 -1.07
C PRO A 66 35.98 -34.10 -0.68
N THR A 67 36.35 -33.14 0.19
CA THR A 67 37.30 -33.45 1.29
C THR A 67 37.32 -32.41 2.42
N ARG A 68 37.34 -32.99 3.61
CA ARG A 68 37.39 -32.46 4.98
C ARG A 68 38.71 -31.74 5.27
N ARG A 69 38.69 -30.56 5.91
CA ARG A 69 39.82 -30.06 6.72
C ARG A 69 39.39 -29.13 7.85
N THR A 70 40.20 -29.19 8.89
CA THR A 70 39.90 -29.00 10.30
C THR A 70 40.02 -27.55 10.82
N ARG A 71 39.09 -27.22 11.71
CA ARG A 71 39.14 -26.31 12.86
C ARG A 71 40.54 -25.81 13.29
N ARG A 72 40.73 -24.48 13.32
CA ARG A 72 41.59 -23.79 14.30
C ARG A 72 40.88 -22.54 14.84
N GLN A 73 40.78 -22.50 16.15
CA GLN A 73 40.27 -21.41 16.98
C GLN A 73 41.24 -20.22 16.98
N ARG A 74 40.70 -19.00 17.11
CA ARG A 74 41.36 -17.92 17.85
C ARG A 74 40.33 -17.15 18.68
N ASN A 75 40.64 -17.08 19.96
CA ASN A 75 39.94 -16.41 21.05
C ASN A 75 40.15 -14.89 21.02
N GLY A 76 39.21 -14.15 21.62
CA GLY A 76 39.34 -12.74 22.00
C GLY A 76 38.11 -12.27 22.79
N PRO A 77 38.22 -11.98 24.11
CA PRO A 77 37.07 -11.94 25.02
C PRO A 77 36.52 -10.54 25.35
N HIS A 78 35.28 -10.59 25.85
CA HIS A 78 34.51 -9.58 26.60
C HIS A 78 35.21 -9.05 27.87
N ARG A 79 34.89 -7.80 28.26
CA ARG A 79 34.65 -7.27 29.63
C ARG A 79 34.32 -5.77 29.49
N GLU A 80 33.24 -5.18 29.99
CA GLU A 80 32.49 -5.15 31.26
C GLU A 80 32.53 -3.73 31.84
N TYR A 81 31.38 -3.30 32.33
CA TYR A 81 31.09 -2.01 32.95
C TYR A 81 31.66 -1.91 34.38
N GLY A 82 32.08 -0.72 34.79
CA GLY A 82 32.36 -0.40 36.20
C GLY A 82 32.38 1.11 36.47
N ARG A 83 31.56 1.55 37.44
CA ARG A 83 31.48 2.91 38.01
C ARG A 83 32.75 3.25 38.79
N SER A 84 33.08 4.54 38.96
CA SER A 84 33.21 5.21 40.28
C SER A 84 33.68 6.68 40.23
N THR A 85 32.94 7.52 40.98
CA THR A 85 33.32 8.67 41.85
C THR A 85 34.09 9.92 41.39
N ARG A 86 33.65 11.03 42.01
CA ARG A 86 34.03 12.45 41.96
C ARG A 86 35.48 12.77 42.35
N SER A 87 36.02 13.86 41.79
CA SER A 87 36.65 14.94 42.57
C SER A 87 36.73 16.25 41.75
N SER A 88 36.96 17.32 42.48
CA SER A 88 36.72 18.75 42.27
C SER A 88 37.74 19.49 41.39
N GLY A 89 37.30 20.57 40.73
CA GLY A 89 38.18 21.55 40.07
C GLY A 89 37.43 22.84 39.71
N ALA A 90 37.94 23.96 40.21
CA ALA A 90 37.28 25.27 40.28
C ALA A 90 37.33 26.10 38.97
N SER A 91 36.32 26.98 38.85
CA SER A 91 36.35 28.38 38.36
C SER A 91 37.11 28.73 37.07
N ARG A 92 36.37 29.21 36.05
CA ARG A 92 36.59 30.55 35.42
C ARG A 92 35.47 30.94 34.45
N ALA A 93 34.96 32.15 34.67
CA ALA A 93 33.97 32.82 33.84
C ALA A 93 34.50 33.16 32.44
N ARG A 94 33.69 32.93 31.40
CA ARG A 94 33.71 33.75 30.17
C ARG A 94 32.28 33.99 29.68
N SER A 95 31.92 35.26 29.69
CA SER A 95 30.71 35.87 29.19
C SER A 95 30.47 35.51 27.73
N ARG A 96 29.29 34.96 27.40
CA ARG A 96 28.84 34.78 26.02
C ARG A 96 28.38 36.14 25.45
N PRO A 97 28.89 36.63 24.31
CA PRO A 97 28.33 37.83 23.69
C PRO A 97 26.96 37.51 23.08
N ARG A 98 25.94 38.27 23.50
CA ARG A 98 24.59 38.26 22.90
C ARG A 98 24.70 38.75 21.45
N ARG A 99 24.36 37.90 20.47
CA ARG A 99 24.15 38.33 19.08
C ARG A 99 22.89 39.22 18.98
N PRO A 100 22.92 40.38 18.29
CA PRO A 100 21.73 41.17 18.12
C PRO A 100 20.76 40.46 17.16
N ARG A 101 19.47 40.41 17.55
CA ARG A 101 18.36 40.03 16.68
C ARG A 101 18.21 41.08 15.59
N SER A 102 18.71 40.83 14.38
CA SER A 102 18.33 41.64 13.22
C SER A 102 16.90 41.29 12.82
N ARG A 103 15.97 42.21 13.10
CA ARG A 103 14.63 42.23 12.52
C ARG A 103 14.77 42.38 11.00
N ARG A 104 14.56 41.31 10.24
CA ARG A 104 14.37 41.43 8.79
C ARG A 104 12.94 41.92 8.53
N ARG A 105 12.84 43.23 8.31
CA ARG A 105 11.71 43.90 7.66
C ARG A 105 11.63 43.35 6.24
N TRP A 106 10.48 42.85 5.80
CA TRP A 106 10.23 42.51 4.40
C TRP A 106 9.79 43.79 3.68
N PRO A 107 10.56 44.35 2.74
CA PRO A 107 10.04 45.37 1.85
C PRO A 107 9.32 44.68 0.70
N GLY A 108 8.11 45.12 0.40
CA GLY A 108 7.42 44.78 -0.83
C GLY A 108 8.30 45.13 -2.03
N GLY A 109 8.76 44.10 -2.73
CA GLY A 109 9.51 44.21 -3.96
C GLY A 109 9.24 42.95 -4.76
N ARG A 110 8.77 43.11 -6.00
CA ARG A 110 8.58 42.00 -6.94
C ARG A 110 9.91 41.25 -7.09
N CYS A 111 9.99 40.05 -6.53
CA CYS A 111 11.13 39.16 -6.75
C CYS A 111 11.06 38.61 -8.18
N ALA A 112 11.85 39.20 -9.07
CA ALA A 112 12.28 38.54 -10.28
C ALA A 112 13.29 37.43 -9.90
N CYS A 113 12.79 36.26 -9.51
CA CYS A 113 13.59 35.04 -9.37
C CYS A 113 12.84 33.87 -10.02
N THR A 114 12.88 33.82 -11.35
CA THR A 114 12.30 32.76 -12.19
C THR A 114 13.07 31.44 -12.13
N THR A 115 14.02 31.26 -11.20
CA THR A 115 14.75 30.00 -11.00
C THR A 115 14.90 29.67 -9.51
N ARG A 116 13.82 29.21 -8.88
CA ARG A 116 13.94 28.51 -7.59
C ARG A 116 14.65 27.17 -7.84
N SER A 117 15.88 27.10 -7.31
CA SER A 117 16.88 26.03 -7.46
C SER A 117 16.37 24.60 -7.23
N PRO A 118 16.96 23.59 -7.92
CA PRO A 118 16.79 22.15 -7.64
C PRO A 118 17.03 21.73 -6.18
N SER A 119 17.75 22.55 -5.40
CA SER A 119 17.98 22.32 -3.97
C SER A 119 16.69 22.31 -3.13
N MET A 120 15.67 23.08 -3.51
CA MET A 120 14.41 23.14 -2.77
C MET A 120 13.57 21.88 -2.98
N THR A 121 13.55 21.32 -4.20
CA THR A 121 12.79 20.09 -4.51
C THR A 121 13.37 18.86 -3.84
N ILE A 122 14.70 18.76 -3.77
CA ILE A 122 15.39 17.67 -3.05
C ILE A 122 15.02 17.70 -1.56
N ARG A 123 15.02 18.89 -0.94
CA ARG A 123 14.71 19.04 0.48
C ARG A 123 13.27 18.62 0.81
N GLU A 124 12.30 19.01 -0.02
CA GLU A 124 10.90 18.60 0.21
C GLU A 124 10.70 17.11 -0.05
N ALA A 125 11.34 16.52 -1.07
CA ALA A 125 11.32 15.07 -1.29
C ALA A 125 11.96 14.30 -0.13
N ASP A 126 13.08 14.78 0.43
CA ASP A 126 13.72 14.17 1.60
C ASP A 126 12.83 14.27 2.84
N LYS A 127 12.17 15.42 3.06
CA LYS A 127 11.20 15.61 4.14
C LYS A 127 10.01 14.68 3.98
N ALA A 128 9.42 14.61 2.78
CA ALA A 128 8.33 13.72 2.47
C ALA A 128 8.73 12.25 2.69
N ASN A 129 9.93 11.85 2.28
CA ASN A 129 10.41 10.48 2.49
C ASN A 129 10.55 10.12 3.98
N ARG A 130 11.04 11.04 4.82
CA ARG A 130 11.13 10.82 6.27
C ARG A 130 9.75 10.69 6.91
N VAL A 131 8.84 11.62 6.58
CA VAL A 131 7.46 11.61 7.10
C VAL A 131 6.72 10.36 6.61
N ALA A 132 6.84 10.02 5.33
CA ALA A 132 6.30 8.78 4.78
C ALA A 132 6.91 7.56 5.47
N GLY A 133 8.21 7.52 5.76
CA GLY A 133 8.83 6.44 6.52
C GLY A 133 8.14 6.21 7.88
N ALA A 134 7.92 7.28 8.65
CA ALA A 134 7.24 7.19 9.94
C ALA A 134 5.76 6.79 9.81
N LEU A 135 5.00 7.45 8.93
CA LEU A 135 3.57 7.21 8.75
C LEU A 135 3.28 5.81 8.17
N LEU A 136 4.05 5.39 7.17
CA LEU A 136 3.89 4.07 6.54
C LEU A 136 4.32 2.93 7.47
N GLY A 137 5.13 3.21 8.50
CA GLY A 137 5.42 2.26 9.58
C GLY A 137 4.21 1.96 10.47
N LEU A 138 3.28 2.90 10.61
CA LEU A 138 2.02 2.73 11.36
C LEU A 138 0.94 1.97 10.55
N MET A 139 1.21 1.68 9.27
CA MET A 139 0.27 1.06 8.33
C MET A 139 0.80 -0.29 7.85
N PRO A 140 0.83 -1.33 8.71
CA PRO A 140 1.12 -2.68 8.25
C PRO A 140 0.04 -3.14 7.27
N ASN A 141 0.40 -3.99 6.30
CA ASN A 141 -0.54 -4.46 5.29
C ASN A 141 -1.65 -5.34 5.91
N ILE A 142 -1.35 -6.07 6.98
CA ILE A 142 -2.27 -6.93 7.72
C ILE A 142 -2.44 -6.37 9.13
N GLY A 143 -3.68 -6.28 9.63
CA GLY A 143 -4.00 -5.77 10.96
C GLY A 143 -3.80 -4.26 11.14
N GLY A 144 -3.50 -3.54 10.05
CA GLY A 144 -3.34 -2.10 10.03
C GLY A 144 -4.65 -1.31 9.99
N PRO A 145 -4.56 0.02 9.93
CA PRO A 145 -5.72 0.88 9.79
C PRO A 145 -6.45 0.66 8.46
N ARG A 146 -7.73 1.05 8.43
CA ARG A 146 -8.59 0.97 7.24
C ARG A 146 -8.08 1.88 6.11
N SER A 147 -8.41 1.52 4.87
CA SER A 147 -7.99 2.26 3.66
C SER A 147 -8.31 3.76 3.74
N SER A 148 -9.48 4.16 4.25
CA SER A 148 -9.84 5.57 4.49
C SER A 148 -8.86 6.31 5.38
N ARG A 149 -8.45 5.71 6.51
CA ARG A 149 -7.47 6.29 7.42
C ARG A 149 -6.08 6.37 6.77
N CYS A 150 -5.70 5.33 6.02
CA CYS A 150 -4.46 5.35 5.23
C CYS A 150 -4.45 6.49 4.20
N ARG A 151 -5.59 6.82 3.58
CA ARG A 151 -5.69 7.94 2.63
C ARG A 151 -5.44 9.29 3.31
N LEU A 152 -5.89 9.48 4.55
CA LEU A 152 -5.59 10.69 5.31
C LEU A 152 -4.08 10.85 5.54
N TYR A 153 -3.36 9.76 5.79
CA TYR A 153 -1.89 9.82 5.90
C TYR A 153 -1.22 10.04 4.55
N ALA A 154 -1.75 9.44 3.48
CA ALA A 154 -1.27 9.69 2.12
C ALA A 154 -1.43 11.17 1.74
N SER A 155 -2.55 11.81 2.08
CA SER A 155 -2.75 13.23 1.79
C SER A 155 -1.77 14.15 2.53
N VAL A 156 -1.26 13.75 3.71
CA VAL A 156 -0.19 14.47 4.40
C VAL A 156 1.12 14.39 3.61
N VAL A 157 1.47 13.20 3.11
CA VAL A 157 2.67 13.02 2.27
C VAL A 157 2.53 13.84 0.98
N ASP A 158 1.37 13.77 0.33
CA ASP A 158 1.10 14.51 -0.90
C ASP A 158 1.12 16.02 -0.67
N SER A 159 0.62 16.50 0.47
CA SER A 159 0.69 17.92 0.82
C SER A 159 2.13 18.41 0.95
N ILE A 160 3.05 17.59 1.49
CA ILE A 160 4.48 17.93 1.57
C ILE A 160 5.10 17.95 0.17
N LEU A 161 4.82 16.92 -0.63
CA LEU A 161 5.32 16.83 -2.01
C LEU A 161 4.82 18.02 -2.84
N LEU A 162 3.54 18.37 -2.75
CA LEU A 162 2.88 19.38 -3.57
C LEU A 162 2.99 20.81 -3.03
N TYR A 163 3.58 21.02 -1.85
CA TYR A 163 3.66 22.34 -1.21
C TYR A 163 4.25 23.41 -2.13
N GLY A 164 5.31 23.05 -2.85
CA GLY A 164 6.00 23.94 -3.78
C GLY A 164 5.61 23.78 -5.25
N ALA A 165 4.61 22.97 -5.58
CA ALA A 165 4.35 22.52 -6.95
C ALA A 165 4.35 23.63 -8.02
N PRO A 166 3.74 24.82 -7.82
CA PRO A 166 3.79 25.90 -8.81
C PRO A 166 5.22 26.38 -9.11
N ALA A 167 6.10 26.41 -8.08
CA ALA A 167 7.46 26.91 -8.21
C ALA A 167 8.42 25.94 -8.94
N TRP A 168 8.07 24.66 -9.03
CA TRP A 168 8.93 23.66 -9.67
C TRP A 168 8.19 22.77 -10.67
N SER A 169 6.93 23.06 -11.01
CA SER A 169 6.19 22.34 -12.06
C SER A 169 6.94 22.34 -13.40
N GLU A 170 7.62 23.44 -13.73
CA GLU A 170 8.52 23.52 -14.89
C GLU A 170 9.77 22.65 -14.74
N ALA A 171 10.36 22.61 -13.54
CA ALA A 171 11.50 21.74 -13.24
C ALA A 171 11.10 20.25 -13.15
N ALA A 172 9.81 19.96 -12.94
CA ALA A 172 9.24 18.60 -12.93
C ALA A 172 9.36 17.93 -14.31
N LYS A 173 9.54 18.69 -15.39
CA LYS A 173 9.92 18.16 -16.71
C LYS A 173 11.24 17.37 -16.65
N THR A 174 12.07 17.60 -15.64
CA THR A 174 13.28 16.79 -15.39
C THR A 174 12.90 15.45 -14.74
N HIS A 175 13.02 14.36 -15.51
CA HIS A 175 12.56 13.02 -15.14
C HIS A 175 13.04 12.49 -13.78
N ASN A 176 14.24 12.84 -13.32
CA ASN A 176 14.82 12.27 -12.11
C ASN A 176 14.09 12.70 -10.82
N TYR A 177 13.63 13.96 -10.74
CA TYR A 177 12.96 14.47 -9.54
C TYR A 177 11.54 13.91 -9.41
N VAL A 178 10.79 13.92 -10.52
CA VAL A 178 9.44 13.34 -10.56
C VAL A 178 9.49 11.86 -10.26
N ARG A 179 10.48 11.11 -10.78
CA ARG A 179 10.65 9.68 -10.45
C ARG A 179 10.82 9.44 -8.96
N ARG A 180 11.64 10.23 -8.26
CA ARG A 180 11.85 10.10 -6.81
C ARG A 180 10.59 10.44 -6.02
N ALA A 181 9.93 11.54 -6.36
CA ALA A 181 8.70 11.96 -5.70
C ALA A 181 7.54 10.98 -5.96
N ALA A 182 7.40 10.50 -7.19
CA ALA A 182 6.41 9.50 -7.58
C ALA A 182 6.61 8.17 -6.84
N SER A 183 7.86 7.78 -6.57
CA SER A 183 8.17 6.61 -5.74
C SER A 183 7.68 6.76 -4.30
N ILE A 184 7.86 7.94 -3.67
CA ILE A 184 7.36 8.24 -2.33
C ILE A 184 5.82 8.23 -2.32
N HIS A 185 5.21 8.90 -3.28
CA HIS A 185 3.77 8.95 -3.47
C HIS A 185 3.17 7.55 -3.67
N ARG A 186 3.80 6.72 -4.52
CA ARG A 186 3.40 5.32 -4.72
C ARG A 186 3.49 4.52 -3.44
N ARG A 187 4.53 4.71 -2.61
CA ARG A 187 4.61 4.02 -1.30
C ARG A 187 3.42 4.37 -0.39
N ALA A 188 2.92 5.60 -0.44
CA ALA A 188 1.70 5.99 0.26
C ALA A 188 0.47 5.26 -0.31
N CYS A 189 0.30 5.26 -1.64
CA CYS A 189 -0.79 4.54 -2.32
C CYS A 189 -0.77 3.04 -2.01
N LEU A 190 0.40 2.40 -1.99
CA LEU A 190 0.54 1.00 -1.63
C LEU A 190 0.04 0.70 -0.21
N ARG A 191 0.20 1.63 0.75
CA ARG A 191 -0.35 1.45 2.10
C ARG A 191 -1.85 1.70 2.16
N VAL A 192 -2.38 2.60 1.33
CA VAL A 192 -3.84 2.80 1.18
C VAL A 192 -4.52 1.51 0.74
N ILE A 193 -3.87 0.74 -0.13
CA ILE A 193 -4.43 -0.48 -0.69
C ILE A 193 -3.91 -1.75 0.02
N CYS A 194 -3.09 -1.64 1.07
CA CYS A 194 -2.41 -2.80 1.70
C CYS A 194 -1.61 -3.65 0.69
N GLY A 195 -1.09 -3.05 -0.38
CA GLY A 195 -0.52 -3.72 -1.53
C GLY A 195 0.93 -4.12 -1.38
N PHE A 196 1.36 -5.09 -2.20
CA PHE A 196 2.75 -5.47 -2.36
C PHE A 196 3.56 -4.41 -3.10
N CYS A 197 4.86 -4.34 -2.81
CA CYS A 197 5.77 -3.39 -3.45
C CYS A 197 6.04 -3.67 -4.94
N SER A 198 5.54 -4.78 -5.48
CA SER A 198 5.60 -5.18 -6.89
C SER A 198 4.44 -4.64 -7.74
N ILE A 199 3.35 -4.17 -7.11
CA ILE A 199 2.15 -3.68 -7.82
C ILE A 199 2.48 -2.44 -8.67
N LEU A 200 2.13 -2.44 -9.95
CA LEU A 200 2.47 -1.36 -10.87
C LEU A 200 1.88 0.00 -10.44
N HIS A 201 2.55 1.10 -10.83
CA HIS A 201 2.18 2.47 -10.44
C HIS A 201 0.72 2.78 -10.80
N GLU A 202 0.35 2.57 -12.06
CA GLU A 202 -1.01 2.82 -12.58
C GLU A 202 -2.09 2.12 -11.77
N ALA A 203 -1.95 0.81 -11.56
CA ALA A 203 -2.89 0.03 -10.76
C ALA A 203 -2.95 0.52 -9.29
N SER A 204 -1.80 0.89 -8.71
CA SER A 204 -1.76 1.38 -7.33
C SER A 204 -2.50 2.71 -7.14
N TYR A 205 -2.44 3.60 -8.13
CA TYR A 205 -3.14 4.88 -8.12
C TYR A 205 -4.65 4.70 -8.21
N VAL A 206 -5.10 3.85 -9.15
CA VAL A 206 -6.53 3.56 -9.36
C VAL A 206 -7.13 2.94 -8.11
N LEU A 207 -6.52 1.87 -7.59
CA LEU A 207 -7.01 1.19 -6.40
C LEU A 207 -7.00 2.09 -5.16
N ALA A 208 -6.01 2.98 -5.02
CA ALA A 208 -5.95 3.95 -3.93
C ALA A 208 -6.98 5.08 -4.08
N SER A 209 -7.57 5.27 -5.26
CA SER A 209 -8.39 6.42 -5.63
C SER A 209 -7.62 7.75 -5.52
N ILE A 210 -6.32 7.72 -5.82
CA ILE A 210 -5.42 8.88 -5.77
C ILE A 210 -4.77 9.06 -7.15
N PRO A 211 -4.92 10.22 -7.81
CA PRO A 211 -4.34 10.42 -9.14
C PRO A 211 -2.81 10.37 -9.13
N PRO A 212 -2.18 10.02 -10.26
CA PRO A 212 -0.73 10.08 -10.43
C PRO A 212 -0.15 11.44 -10.00
N LEU A 213 1.00 11.40 -9.31
CA LEU A 213 1.63 12.59 -8.76
C LEU A 213 1.87 13.70 -9.81
N GLU A 214 2.26 13.34 -11.03
CA GLU A 214 2.48 14.31 -12.11
C GLU A 214 1.21 15.11 -12.45
N LEU A 215 0.06 14.43 -12.50
CA LEU A 215 -1.21 15.11 -12.73
C LEU A 215 -1.58 16.03 -11.56
N LEU A 216 -1.31 15.61 -10.32
CA LEU A 216 -1.51 16.44 -9.12
C LEU A 216 -0.60 17.67 -9.09
N ILE A 217 0.66 17.56 -9.51
CA ILE A 217 1.59 18.69 -9.63
C ILE A 217 1.04 19.71 -10.63
N ASN A 218 0.61 19.22 -11.80
CA ASN A 218 0.06 20.06 -12.86
C ASN A 218 -1.25 20.73 -12.42
N GLU A 219 -2.15 20.00 -11.76
CA GLU A 219 -3.38 20.54 -11.15
C GLU A 219 -3.06 21.66 -10.17
N ARG A 220 -2.13 21.42 -9.23
CA ARG A 220 -1.74 22.39 -8.21
C ARG A 220 -1.12 23.65 -8.81
N SER A 221 -0.34 23.50 -9.89
CA SER A 221 0.23 24.62 -10.62
C SER A 221 -0.85 25.48 -11.28
N ARG A 222 -1.80 24.86 -12.01
CA ARG A 222 -2.92 25.57 -12.66
C ARG A 222 -3.80 26.31 -11.64
N LEU A 223 -4.14 25.65 -10.53
CA LEU A 223 -4.90 26.28 -9.45
C LEU A 223 -4.19 27.47 -8.81
N TYR A 224 -2.86 27.44 -8.71
CA TYR A 224 -2.09 28.57 -8.20
C TYR A 224 -2.14 29.78 -9.13
N HIS A 225 -2.03 29.56 -10.44
CA HIS A 225 -2.12 30.62 -11.44
C HIS A 225 -3.53 31.21 -11.54
N ARG A 226 -4.57 30.38 -11.35
CA ARG A 226 -5.99 30.77 -11.38
C ARG A 226 -6.59 30.95 -9.99
N ARG A 227 -5.79 31.28 -8.97
CA ARG A 227 -6.23 31.26 -7.54
C ARG A 227 -7.37 32.21 -7.18
N LEU A 228 -7.64 33.21 -8.03
CA LEU A 228 -8.73 34.17 -7.84
C LEU A 228 -10.04 33.68 -8.46
N GLU A 229 -10.01 32.57 -9.18
CA GLU A 229 -11.15 31.97 -9.84
C GLU A 229 -11.63 30.74 -9.05
N ASN A 230 -12.95 30.54 -8.97
CA ASN A 230 -13.52 29.36 -8.32
C ASN A 230 -13.55 28.15 -9.28
N VAL A 231 -12.37 27.69 -9.69
CA VAL A 231 -12.19 26.70 -10.77
C VAL A 231 -11.69 25.34 -10.27
N GLY A 232 -11.81 25.11 -8.96
CA GLY A 232 -11.32 23.88 -8.32
C GLY A 232 -11.94 22.60 -8.89
N SER A 233 -13.26 22.58 -9.05
CA SER A 233 -13.99 21.44 -9.62
C SER A 233 -13.66 21.19 -11.08
N GLU A 234 -13.58 22.26 -11.88
CA GLU A 234 -13.20 22.21 -13.29
C GLU A 234 -11.79 21.60 -13.47
N GLU A 235 -10.81 22.11 -12.73
CA GLU A 235 -9.44 21.62 -12.80
C GLU A 235 -9.30 20.17 -12.31
N ARG A 236 -10.12 19.78 -11.33
CA ARG A 236 -10.21 18.39 -10.88
C ARG A 236 -10.78 17.48 -11.97
N GLY A 237 -11.84 17.90 -12.65
CA GLY A 237 -12.42 17.20 -13.80
C GLY A 237 -11.38 16.96 -14.89
N ARG A 238 -10.65 18.01 -15.29
CA ARG A 238 -9.53 17.92 -16.26
C ARG A 238 -8.44 16.94 -15.83
N THR A 239 -8.10 16.90 -14.53
CA THR A 239 -7.15 15.91 -14.00
C THR A 239 -7.66 14.49 -14.14
N ILE A 240 -8.93 14.25 -13.80
CA ILE A 240 -9.55 12.91 -13.86
C ILE A 240 -9.68 12.44 -15.31
N GLU A 241 -10.07 13.31 -16.25
CA GLU A 241 -10.14 12.98 -17.68
C GLU A 241 -8.78 12.54 -18.23
N LYS A 242 -7.72 13.30 -17.91
CA LYS A 242 -6.34 12.92 -18.30
C LYS A 242 -5.92 11.61 -17.67
N TRP A 243 -6.29 11.38 -16.41
CA TRP A 243 -5.99 10.14 -15.72
C TRP A 243 -6.71 8.95 -16.36
N GLN A 244 -7.99 9.08 -16.69
CA GLN A 244 -8.78 8.07 -17.39
C GLN A 244 -8.17 7.72 -18.75
N ALA A 245 -7.75 8.73 -19.52
CA ALA A 245 -7.07 8.52 -20.80
C ALA A 245 -5.72 7.80 -20.64
N GLN A 246 -4.93 8.13 -19.61
CA GLN A 246 -3.69 7.42 -19.30
C GLN A 246 -3.96 5.96 -18.92
N TRP A 247 -4.99 5.71 -18.11
CA TRP A 247 -5.35 4.38 -17.67
C TRP A 247 -5.80 3.49 -18.84
N ALA A 248 -6.65 4.01 -19.71
CA ALA A 248 -7.13 3.32 -20.89
C ALA A 248 -5.98 2.87 -21.82
N ARG A 249 -4.98 3.74 -22.01
CA ARG A 249 -3.85 3.53 -22.93
C ARG A 249 -2.69 2.73 -22.33
N SER A 250 -2.63 2.61 -21.01
CA SER A 250 -1.50 1.96 -20.34
C SER A 250 -1.48 0.45 -20.60
N THR A 251 -0.29 -0.08 -20.92
CA THR A 251 -0.03 -1.53 -20.99
C THR A 251 0.24 -2.14 -19.61
N LYS A 252 0.33 -1.31 -18.55
CA LYS A 252 0.65 -1.72 -17.19
C LYS A 252 -0.63 -1.92 -16.38
N GLY A 253 -0.71 -3.03 -15.63
CA GLY A 253 -1.84 -3.31 -14.76
C GLY A 253 -3.11 -3.72 -15.49
N ARG A 254 -2.99 -4.35 -16.67
CA ARG A 254 -4.14 -4.72 -17.53
C ARG A 254 -5.18 -5.59 -16.84
N TRP A 255 -4.77 -6.48 -15.93
CA TRP A 255 -5.71 -7.23 -15.10
C TRP A 255 -6.59 -6.30 -14.28
N THR A 256 -6.00 -5.38 -13.51
CA THR A 256 -6.74 -4.38 -12.72
C THR A 256 -7.59 -3.48 -13.63
N HIS A 257 -7.11 -3.11 -14.82
CA HIS A 257 -7.91 -2.33 -15.78
C HIS A 257 -9.12 -3.10 -16.29
N ARG A 258 -8.98 -4.39 -16.56
CA ARG A 258 -10.07 -5.24 -17.01
C ARG A 258 -11.20 -5.28 -15.98
N LEU A 259 -10.84 -5.32 -14.69
CA LEU A 259 -11.78 -5.30 -13.58
C LEU A 259 -12.35 -3.91 -13.28
N ILE A 260 -11.53 -2.87 -13.33
CA ILE A 260 -11.85 -1.49 -12.92
C ILE A 260 -11.42 -0.53 -14.04
N PRO A 261 -12.20 -0.47 -15.15
CA PRO A 261 -11.91 0.43 -16.24
C PRO A 261 -12.31 1.88 -15.93
N ASN A 262 -13.35 2.13 -15.12
CA ASN A 262 -13.89 3.47 -14.88
C ASN A 262 -13.39 4.08 -13.57
N ILE A 263 -12.44 5.00 -13.68
CA ILE A 263 -11.83 5.65 -12.51
C ILE A 263 -12.85 6.48 -11.73
N ILE A 264 -13.78 7.16 -12.40
CA ILE A 264 -14.78 8.02 -11.74
C ILE A 264 -15.68 7.16 -10.87
N ALA A 265 -16.22 6.06 -11.42
CA ALA A 265 -17.06 5.13 -10.68
C ALA A 265 -16.33 4.59 -9.44
N TRP A 266 -15.05 4.22 -9.60
CA TRP A 266 -14.24 3.75 -8.49
C TRP A 266 -13.95 4.81 -7.42
N ILE A 267 -13.71 6.07 -7.80
CA ILE A 267 -13.48 7.18 -6.85
C ILE A 267 -14.76 7.48 -6.07
N GLU A 268 -15.89 7.54 -6.76
CA GLU A 268 -17.19 7.98 -6.24
C GLU A 268 -17.98 6.86 -5.53
N LYS A 269 -17.38 5.69 -5.37
CA LYS A 269 -17.98 4.56 -4.64
C LYS A 269 -18.56 4.99 -3.29
N ARG A 270 -19.82 4.60 -3.05
CA ARG A 270 -20.56 4.95 -1.82
C ARG A 270 -20.26 4.03 -0.65
N HIS A 271 -19.75 2.84 -0.94
CA HIS A 271 -19.41 1.81 0.04
C HIS A 271 -18.13 1.08 -0.38
N GLY A 272 -17.64 0.27 0.54
CA GLY A 272 -16.50 -0.59 0.28
C GLY A 272 -15.15 0.11 0.51
N GLU A 273 -14.20 -0.68 0.99
CA GLU A 273 -12.81 -0.29 1.09
C GLU A 273 -11.96 -1.46 0.64
N VAL A 274 -10.90 -1.15 -0.11
CA VAL A 274 -9.87 -2.12 -0.43
C VAL A 274 -9.18 -2.57 0.85
N ASN A 275 -8.88 -3.86 0.91
CA ASN A 275 -8.16 -4.48 2.01
C ASN A 275 -7.08 -5.40 1.44
N TYR A 276 -6.23 -5.97 2.29
CA TYR A 276 -5.10 -6.81 1.87
C TYR A 276 -5.48 -7.94 0.90
N HIS A 277 -6.63 -8.57 1.11
CA HIS A 277 -7.11 -9.69 0.30
C HIS A 277 -7.74 -9.24 -1.00
N LEU A 278 -8.63 -8.25 -0.91
CA LEU A 278 -9.26 -7.68 -2.10
C LEU A 278 -8.20 -7.08 -3.04
N THR A 279 -7.16 -6.43 -2.51
CA THR A 279 -6.07 -5.90 -3.34
C THR A 279 -5.28 -6.99 -4.03
N GLN A 280 -5.06 -8.14 -3.41
CA GLN A 280 -4.40 -9.28 -4.06
C GLN A 280 -5.20 -9.74 -5.27
N LEU A 281 -6.50 -9.98 -5.08
CA LEU A 281 -7.43 -10.34 -6.14
C LEU A 281 -7.40 -9.31 -7.28
N LEU A 282 -7.62 -8.03 -6.96
CA LEU A 282 -7.71 -6.95 -7.96
C LEU A 282 -6.40 -6.70 -8.72
N THR A 283 -5.27 -7.19 -8.20
CA THR A 283 -3.95 -7.04 -8.84
C THR A 283 -3.37 -8.34 -9.38
N GLY A 284 -3.98 -9.49 -9.11
CA GLY A 284 -3.38 -10.80 -9.43
C GLY A 284 -2.06 -11.03 -8.70
N HIS A 285 -1.95 -10.55 -7.46
CA HIS A 285 -0.75 -10.65 -6.62
C HIS A 285 -1.00 -11.52 -5.38
N GLY A 286 0.08 -11.87 -4.69
CA GLY A 286 0.02 -12.47 -3.37
C GLY A 286 -0.10 -13.98 -3.44
N CYS A 287 -1.26 -14.55 -3.09
CA CYS A 287 -1.39 -15.99 -2.91
C CYS A 287 -1.60 -16.81 -4.19
N PHE A 288 -1.84 -16.19 -5.35
CA PHE A 288 -1.99 -16.91 -6.62
C PHE A 288 -0.70 -17.60 -7.05
N ARG A 289 -0.75 -18.89 -7.40
CA ARG A 289 0.46 -19.64 -7.77
C ARG A 289 1.15 -19.07 -9.00
N SER A 290 0.40 -18.52 -9.95
CA SER A 290 0.98 -17.75 -11.07
C SER A 290 1.89 -16.60 -10.60
N TYR A 291 1.47 -15.86 -9.58
CA TYR A 291 2.27 -14.82 -8.96
C TYR A 291 3.45 -15.39 -8.15
N LEU A 292 3.21 -16.43 -7.35
CA LEU A 292 4.25 -17.05 -6.53
C LEU A 292 5.37 -17.67 -7.39
N CYS A 293 5.01 -18.37 -8.47
CA CYS A 293 5.94 -18.92 -9.44
C CYS A 293 6.78 -17.82 -10.10
N ARG A 294 6.13 -16.73 -10.57
CA ARG A 294 6.84 -15.57 -11.15
C ARG A 294 7.81 -14.89 -10.16
N THR A 295 7.54 -14.99 -8.85
CA THR A 295 8.39 -14.43 -7.79
C THR A 295 9.35 -15.44 -7.16
N ASN A 296 9.50 -16.63 -7.75
CA ASN A 296 10.35 -17.73 -7.28
C ASN A 296 10.00 -18.24 -5.86
N ASN A 297 8.73 -18.11 -5.45
CA ASN A 297 8.22 -18.61 -4.17
C ASN A 297 7.48 -19.95 -4.30
N ASP A 298 7.19 -20.39 -5.52
CA ASP A 298 6.57 -21.69 -5.83
C ASP A 298 7.22 -22.23 -7.11
N THR A 299 7.19 -23.55 -7.30
CA THR A 299 7.82 -24.23 -8.45
C THR A 299 6.87 -24.41 -9.63
N SER A 300 5.56 -24.17 -9.43
CA SER A 300 4.54 -24.36 -10.46
C SER A 300 3.43 -23.33 -10.33
N ASP A 301 2.97 -22.82 -11.47
CA ASP A 301 1.83 -21.91 -11.59
C ASP A 301 0.48 -22.63 -11.68
N ARG A 302 0.47 -23.97 -11.72
CA ARG A 302 -0.73 -24.77 -11.97
C ARG A 302 -1.67 -24.80 -10.76
N CYS A 303 -2.96 -24.83 -11.05
CA CYS A 303 -4.00 -25.01 -10.04
C CYS A 303 -3.96 -26.46 -9.50
N PRO A 304 -3.91 -26.66 -8.16
CA PRO A 304 -3.93 -28.00 -7.58
C PRO A 304 -5.21 -28.79 -7.87
N ALA A 305 -6.32 -28.11 -8.10
CA ALA A 305 -7.62 -28.73 -8.38
C ALA A 305 -7.95 -28.80 -9.88
N CYS A 306 -7.25 -28.03 -10.71
CA CYS A 306 -7.45 -27.98 -12.16
C CYS A 306 -6.12 -28.22 -12.84
N SER A 307 -5.80 -29.49 -13.08
CA SER A 307 -4.45 -29.97 -13.44
C SER A 307 -3.80 -29.26 -14.63
N LEU A 308 -4.58 -28.62 -15.51
CA LEU A 308 -4.10 -27.92 -16.69
C LEU A 308 -4.22 -26.40 -16.61
N ALA A 309 -4.99 -25.86 -15.66
CA ALA A 309 -5.21 -24.42 -15.56
C ALA A 309 -4.09 -23.72 -14.78
N VAL A 310 -3.73 -22.52 -15.22
CA VAL A 310 -2.88 -21.60 -14.45
C VAL A 310 -3.72 -21.04 -13.30
N GLU A 311 -3.19 -21.07 -12.08
CA GLU A 311 -3.87 -20.48 -10.92
C GLU A 311 -3.53 -18.99 -10.82
N ASP A 312 -4.21 -18.18 -11.63
CA ASP A 312 -4.26 -16.73 -11.51
C ASP A 312 -5.56 -16.26 -10.82
N ALA A 313 -5.68 -14.95 -10.63
CA ALA A 313 -6.86 -14.36 -9.98
C ALA A 313 -8.14 -14.61 -10.78
N GLU A 314 -8.05 -14.63 -12.10
CA GLU A 314 -9.19 -14.86 -12.99
C GLU A 314 -9.73 -16.27 -12.84
N HIS A 315 -8.84 -17.26 -12.97
CA HIS A 315 -9.20 -18.65 -12.78
C HIS A 315 -9.81 -18.86 -11.39
N VAL A 316 -9.18 -18.31 -10.34
CA VAL A 316 -9.61 -18.53 -8.95
C VAL A 316 -11.01 -17.99 -8.67
N ILE A 317 -11.35 -16.77 -9.11
CA ILE A 317 -12.64 -16.16 -8.77
C ILE A 317 -13.77 -16.44 -9.76
N PHE A 318 -13.47 -16.82 -11.01
CA PHE A 318 -14.50 -17.02 -12.03
C PHE A 318 -14.68 -18.47 -12.48
N HIS A 319 -13.66 -19.32 -12.33
CA HIS A 319 -13.65 -20.63 -13.01
C HIS A 319 -13.29 -21.83 -12.14
N CYS A 320 -12.60 -21.63 -11.03
CA CYS A 320 -11.98 -22.71 -10.28
C CYS A 320 -13.03 -23.55 -9.53
N PRO A 321 -13.19 -24.85 -9.83
CA PRO A 321 -14.14 -25.74 -9.14
C PRO A 321 -13.85 -25.88 -7.64
N ARG A 322 -12.61 -25.61 -7.20
CA ARG A 322 -12.25 -25.55 -5.77
C ARG A 322 -13.09 -24.52 -5.02
N PHE A 323 -13.55 -23.47 -5.69
CA PHE A 323 -14.36 -22.39 -5.12
C PHE A 323 -15.78 -22.38 -5.71
N ALA A 324 -16.30 -23.54 -6.13
CA ALA A 324 -17.61 -23.62 -6.78
C ALA A 324 -18.75 -23.08 -5.90
N GLU A 325 -18.66 -23.22 -4.58
CA GLU A 325 -19.67 -22.70 -3.65
C GLU A 325 -19.66 -21.17 -3.63
N GLU A 326 -18.48 -20.55 -3.48
CA GLU A 326 -18.31 -19.10 -3.44
C GLU A 326 -18.63 -18.47 -4.79
N ILE A 327 -18.16 -19.08 -5.88
CA ILE A 327 -18.50 -18.68 -7.26
C ILE A 327 -20.01 -18.78 -7.46
N GLY A 328 -20.66 -19.84 -6.97
CA GLY A 328 -22.10 -19.99 -7.01
C GLY A 328 -22.86 -18.89 -6.25
N VAL A 329 -22.37 -18.44 -5.09
CA VAL A 329 -22.93 -17.28 -4.37
C VAL A 329 -22.83 -16.02 -5.24
N LEU A 330 -21.65 -15.77 -5.83
CA LEU A 330 -21.41 -14.61 -6.69
C LEU A 330 -22.30 -14.63 -7.94
N HIS A 331 -22.49 -15.78 -8.60
CA HIS A 331 -23.41 -15.91 -9.73
C HIS A 331 -24.87 -15.72 -9.31
N ARG A 332 -25.30 -16.19 -8.15
CA ARG A 332 -26.67 -15.94 -7.66
C ARG A 332 -26.93 -14.46 -7.43
N LEU A 333 -26.00 -13.76 -6.79
CA LEU A 333 -26.13 -12.32 -6.54
C LEU A 333 -26.08 -11.48 -7.82
N SER A 334 -25.27 -11.89 -8.79
CA SER A 334 -25.12 -11.22 -10.10
C SER A 334 -26.12 -11.69 -11.16
N ARG A 335 -27.01 -12.63 -10.83
CA ARG A 335 -27.94 -13.28 -11.78
C ARG A 335 -27.23 -13.93 -12.98
N GLY A 336 -26.05 -14.51 -12.74
CA GLY A 336 -25.24 -15.21 -13.73
C GLY A 336 -24.40 -14.29 -14.63
N LEU A 337 -24.42 -12.98 -14.41
CA LEU A 337 -23.75 -11.99 -15.29
C LEU A 337 -22.37 -11.56 -14.79
N LEU A 338 -21.82 -12.22 -13.77
CA LEU A 338 -20.52 -11.85 -13.22
C LEU A 338 -19.39 -12.37 -14.10
N GLU A 339 -18.72 -11.42 -14.74
CA GLU A 339 -17.53 -11.59 -15.57
C GLU A 339 -16.48 -10.59 -15.07
N PRO A 340 -15.19 -10.75 -15.46
CA PRO A 340 -14.15 -9.78 -15.11
C PRO A 340 -14.54 -8.32 -15.43
N GLU A 341 -15.17 -8.09 -16.58
CA GLU A 341 -15.61 -6.78 -17.07
C GLU A 341 -16.77 -6.18 -16.26
N THR A 342 -17.60 -7.02 -15.63
CA THR A 342 -18.78 -6.57 -14.87
C THR A 342 -18.51 -6.50 -13.35
N LEU A 343 -17.33 -6.93 -12.90
CA LEU A 343 -16.97 -6.99 -11.48
C LEU A 343 -17.07 -5.62 -10.79
N GLU A 344 -16.56 -4.55 -11.41
CA GLU A 344 -16.67 -3.19 -10.85
C GLU A 344 -18.13 -2.81 -10.63
N GLY A 345 -18.96 -2.92 -11.67
CA GLY A 345 -20.39 -2.59 -11.58
C GLY A 345 -21.08 -3.39 -10.49
N PHE A 346 -20.83 -4.71 -10.43
CA PHE A 346 -21.38 -5.59 -9.41
C PHE A 346 -20.98 -5.17 -7.98
N MET A 347 -19.69 -4.87 -7.75
CA MET A 347 -19.19 -4.44 -6.44
C MET A 347 -19.76 -3.08 -6.01
N LEU A 348 -19.95 -2.17 -6.97
CA LEU A 348 -20.44 -0.81 -6.71
C LEU A 348 -21.97 -0.73 -6.57
N ASP A 349 -22.71 -1.71 -7.09
CA ASP A 349 -24.18 -1.76 -7.03
C ASP A 349 -24.70 -1.84 -5.60
N ALA A 350 -24.17 -2.77 -4.80
CA ALA A 350 -24.63 -2.98 -3.43
C ALA A 350 -23.51 -3.33 -2.45
N LYS A 351 -23.66 -2.89 -1.20
CA LYS A 351 -22.70 -3.19 -0.12
C LYS A 351 -22.52 -4.70 0.13
N PRO A 352 -23.56 -5.55 0.10
CA PRO A 352 -23.39 -7.00 0.20
C PRO A 352 -22.49 -7.57 -0.91
N ASN A 353 -22.67 -7.13 -2.16
CA ASN A 353 -21.85 -7.59 -3.30
C ASN A 353 -20.36 -7.32 -3.05
N TRP A 354 -20.03 -6.11 -2.58
CA TRP A 354 -18.67 -5.76 -2.20
C TRP A 354 -18.12 -6.70 -1.11
N LEU A 355 -18.93 -7.00 -0.09
CA LEU A 355 -18.53 -7.84 1.04
C LEU A 355 -18.23 -9.27 0.59
N GLU A 356 -19.05 -9.85 -0.30
CA GLU A 356 -18.83 -11.19 -0.83
C GLU A 356 -17.54 -11.28 -1.67
N VAL A 357 -17.30 -10.32 -2.56
CA VAL A 357 -16.03 -10.29 -3.32
C VAL A 357 -14.84 -10.10 -2.38
N SER A 358 -14.99 -9.26 -1.35
CA SER A 358 -13.93 -9.02 -0.35
C SER A 358 -13.67 -10.21 0.58
N SER A 359 -14.66 -11.09 0.78
CA SER A 359 -14.57 -12.25 1.66
C SER A 359 -14.06 -13.49 0.91
N PHE A 360 -14.12 -13.50 -0.43
CA PHE A 360 -13.73 -14.62 -1.29
C PHE A 360 -12.39 -15.26 -0.91
N GLU A 361 -11.33 -14.47 -0.67
CA GLU A 361 -10.03 -15.03 -0.28
C GLU A 361 -9.97 -15.60 1.15
N ARG A 362 -10.91 -15.25 2.04
CA ARG A 362 -10.94 -15.85 3.39
C ARG A 362 -11.29 -17.34 3.31
N ALA A 363 -12.06 -17.76 2.31
CA ALA A 363 -12.41 -19.15 2.09
C ALA A 363 -11.20 -20.01 1.73
N ARG A 364 -10.23 -19.46 0.98
CA ARG A 364 -8.97 -20.14 0.62
C ARG A 364 -8.09 -20.54 1.81
N ARG A 365 -8.34 -20.00 3.01
CA ARG A 365 -7.59 -20.34 4.24
C ARG A 365 -8.20 -21.48 5.04
N ARG A 366 -9.41 -21.92 4.67
CA ARG A 366 -10.04 -23.14 5.17
C ARG A 366 -9.60 -24.29 4.28
#